data_AF-A0A453L7Q5-F1
#
_entry.id   AF-A0A453L7Q5-F1
#
_cell.length_a   1.000
_cell.length_b   1.000
_cell.length_c   1.000
_cell.angle_alpha   90.00
_cell.angle_beta   90.00
_cell.angle_gamma   90.00
#
_symmetry.space_group_name_H-M   'P 1'
#
loop_
_entity.id
_entity.type
_entity.pdbx_description
1 polymer ?
#
loop_
_entity_poly.entity_id
_entity_poly.type
_entity_poly.pdbx_seq_one_letter_code
_entity_poly.pdbx_strand_id
1 'polypeptide(L)' 'CHWDVCGAKVSSTVIKIVEGTESAACINDTILVLIPKVKNPTLLSQFRPISLCNVLYKIASKVISNRLKVVLPDIILE' A
#
# COMPACT_ATOMS: atom_id res chain seq x y z
N CYS A 1 6.96 -18.89 -13.05
CA CYS A 1 6.00 -17.98 -12.38
C CYS A 1 5.20 -18.79 -11.38
N HIS A 2 5.13 -18.41 -10.09
CA HIS A 2 4.36 -19.14 -9.07
C HIS A 2 2.93 -18.59 -8.89
N TRP A 3 2.47 -17.77 -9.84
CA TRP A 3 1.16 -17.12 -9.76
C TRP A 3 0.00 -18.12 -9.78
N ASP A 4 0.17 -19.25 -10.47
CA ASP A 4 -0.82 -20.33 -10.49
C ASP A 4 -1.08 -20.92 -9.09
N VAL A 5 -0.11 -20.79 -8.17
CA VAL A 5 -0.21 -21.27 -6.80
C VAL A 5 -0.80 -20.21 -5.87
N CYS A 6 -0.35 -18.95 -5.96
CA CYS A 6 -0.70 -17.91 -5.00
C CYS A 6 -1.76 -16.91 -5.47
N GLY A 7 -2.00 -16.79 -6.78
CA GLY A 7 -2.82 -15.74 -7.38
C GLY A 7 -4.28 -15.76 -6.94
N ALA A 8 -4.86 -16.96 -6.82
CA ALA A 8 -6.22 -17.12 -6.32
C ALA A 8 -6.37 -16.62 -4.88
N LYS A 9 -5.41 -16.97 -4.00
CA LYS A 9 -5.44 -16.55 -2.60
C LYS A 9 -5.20 -15.05 -2.45
N VAL A 10 -4.22 -14.50 -3.18
CA VAL A 10 -3.93 -13.07 -3.23
C VAL A 10 -5.18 -12.28 -3.64
N SER A 11 -5.83 -12.69 -4.74
CA SER A 11 -7.01 -11.99 -5.27
C SER A 11 -8.18 -12.07 -4.29
N SER A 12 -8.45 -13.26 -3.74
CA SER A 12 -9.53 -13.46 -2.77
C SER A 12 -9.34 -12.59 -1.53
N THR A 13 -8.13 -12.56 -0.94
CA THR A 13 -7.85 -11.73 0.24
C THR A 13 -8.00 -10.23 -0.08
N VAL A 14 -7.50 -9.76 -1.22
CA VAL A 14 -7.66 -8.35 -1.62
C VAL A 14 -9.12 -7.97 -1.78
N ILE A 15 -9.92 -8.80 -2.46
CA ILE A 15 -11.35 -8.56 -2.69
C ILE A 15 -12.07 -8.44 -1.34
N LYS A 16 -11.86 -9.40 -0.44
CA LYS A 16 -12.50 -9.41 0.87
C LYS A 16 -12.19 -8.17 1.71
N ILE A 17 -10.94 -7.70 1.66
CA ILE A 17 -10.52 -6.45 2.31
C ILE A 17 -11.24 -5.24 1.70
N VAL A 18 -11.32 -5.15 0.37
CA VAL A 18 -11.97 -4.03 -0.33
C VAL A 18 -13.49 -4.02 -0.12
N GLU A 19 -14.11 -5.20 0.02
CA GLU A 19 -15.53 -5.35 0.37
C GLU A 19 -15.82 -5.10 1.85
N GLY A 20 -14.78 -4.98 2.69
CA GLY A 20 -14.93 -4.79 4.13
C GLY A 20 -15.28 -6.05 4.92
N THR A 21 -15.23 -7.23 4.28
CA THR A 21 -15.51 -8.53 4.94
C THR A 21 -14.32 -9.04 5.76
N GLU A 22 -13.10 -8.62 5.43
CA GLU A 22 -11.89 -8.89 6.20
C GLU A 22 -11.16 -7.58 6.52
N SER A 23 -10.50 -7.51 7.69
CA SER A 23 -9.72 -6.34 8.09
C SER A 23 -8.30 -6.39 7.48
N ALA A 24 -7.80 -5.24 7.05
CA ALA A 24 -6.40 -5.07 6.64
C ALA A 24 -5.42 -5.02 7.82
N ALA A 25 -5.89 -5.07 9.08
CA ALA A 25 -5.06 -4.95 10.27
C ALA A 25 -3.96 -6.02 10.39
N CYS A 26 -4.17 -7.20 9.81
CA CYS A 26 -3.15 -8.26 9.83
C CYS A 26 -2.00 -8.04 8.83
N ILE A 27 -2.10 -7.04 7.95
CA ILE A 27 -1.14 -6.77 6.87
C ILE A 27 -0.77 -5.29 6.72
N ASN A 28 -1.24 -4.42 7.63
CA ASN A 28 -0.95 -2.98 7.59
C ASN A 28 0.35 -2.61 8.32
N ASP A 29 1.04 -3.59 8.90
CA ASP A 29 2.38 -3.40 9.46
C ASP A 29 3.33 -2.85 8.40
N THR A 30 4.11 -1.85 8.82
CA THR A 30 5.00 -1.11 7.94
C THR A 30 6.38 -1.06 8.55
N ILE A 31 7.38 -1.46 7.77
CA ILE A 31 8.79 -1.32 8.14
C ILE A 31 9.27 0.05 7.66
N LEU A 32 9.75 0.86 8.59
CA LEU A 32 10.35 2.15 8.27
C LEU A 32 11.83 1.96 7.94
N VAL A 33 12.21 2.28 6.71
CA VAL A 33 13.61 2.26 6.25
C VAL A 33 14.09 3.69 6.06
N LEU A 34 15.26 4.01 6.60
CA LEU A 34 15.88 5.32 6.47
C LEU A 34 16.97 5.25 5.39
N ILE A 35 16.74 5.91 4.25
CA ILE A 35 17.73 5.99 3.17
C ILE A 35 18.53 7.30 3.30
N PRO A 36 19.87 7.26 3.41
CA PRO A 36 20.70 8.46 3.44
C PRO A 36 20.51 9.30 2.17
N LYS A 37 20.36 10.63 2.32
CA LYS A 37 20.38 11.60 1.20
C LYS A 37 21.78 12.12 0.89
N VAL A 38 22.72 12.00 1.83
CA VAL A 38 24.08 12.56 1.76
C VAL A 38 25.12 11.53 2.22
N LYS A 39 26.38 11.73 1.84
CA LYS A 39 27.52 10.92 2.32
C LYS A 39 27.79 11.30 3.79
N ASN A 40 27.69 10.33 4.70
CA ASN A 40 27.83 10.49 6.16
C ASN A 40 26.75 11.38 6.82
N PRO A 41 25.50 10.88 6.91
CA PRO A 41 24.43 11.62 7.59
C PRO A 41 24.67 11.69 9.11
N THR A 42 24.52 12.86 9.69
CA THR A 42 24.62 13.14 11.14
C THR A 42 23.29 13.59 11.74
N LEU A 43 22.33 14.03 10.92
CA LEU A 43 21.00 14.49 11.33
C LEU A 43 19.90 13.62 10.72
N LEU A 44 18.81 13.39 11.45
CA LEU A 44 17.65 12.64 10.95
C LEU A 44 17.01 13.24 9.69
N SER A 45 17.06 14.58 9.54
CA SER A 45 16.57 15.29 8.34
C SER A 45 17.31 14.91 7.05
N GLN A 46 18.55 14.41 7.18
CA GLN A 46 19.38 13.93 6.07
C GLN A 46 19.01 12.52 5.62
N PHE A 47 18.04 11.86 6.26
CA PHE A 47 17.45 10.63 5.78
C PHE A 47 16.13 10.89 5.06
N ARG A 48 15.84 10.07 4.06
CA ARG A 48 14.52 9.93 3.45
C ARG A 48 13.87 8.70 4.07
N PRO A 49 12.79 8.84 4.86
CA PRO A 49 12.02 7.69 5.31
C PRO A 49 11.29 7.06 4.12
N ILE A 50 11.34 5.73 4.03
CA ILE A 50 10.52 4.93 3.13
C ILE A 50 9.76 3.91 3.96
N SER A 51 8.44 3.95 3.84
CA SER A 51 7.53 2.97 4.41
C SER A 51 7.43 1.75 3.50
N LEU A 52 7.99 0.62 3.93
CA LEU A 52 7.81 -0.67 3.27
C LEU A 52 6.60 -1.37 3.88
N CYS A 53 5.49 -1.39 3.14
CA CYS A 53 4.26 -2.08 3.52
C CYS A 53 4.07 -3.39 2.74
N ASN A 54 3.17 -4.25 3.25
CA ASN A 54 2.82 -5.53 2.63
C ASN A 54 2.29 -5.36 1.20
N VAL A 55 2.68 -6.26 0.29
CA VAL A 55 2.21 -6.24 -1.11
C VAL A 55 0.68 -6.37 -1.21
N LEU A 56 0.06 -7.21 -0.39
CA LEU A 56 -1.41 -7.34 -0.33
C LEU A 56 -2.06 -6.00 0.04
N TYR A 57 -1.48 -5.28 1.01
CA TYR A 57 -1.96 -3.96 1.42
C TYR A 57 -1.81 -2.94 0.28
N LYS A 58 -0.68 -2.96 -0.44
CA LYS A 58 -0.45 -2.10 -1.62
C LYS A 58 -1.48 -2.36 -2.72
N ILE A 59 -1.79 -3.63 -3.00
CA ILE A 59 -2.79 -3.99 -4.03
C ILE A 59 -4.18 -3.49 -3.60
N ALA A 60 -4.61 -3.76 -2.37
CA ALA A 60 -5.90 -3.29 -1.87
C ALA A 60 -6.02 -1.76 -1.90
N SER A 61 -5.00 -1.04 -1.43
CA SER A 61 -4.93 0.44 -1.48
C SER A 61 -5.01 0.96 -2.93
N LYS A 62 -4.36 0.28 -3.88
CA LYS A 62 -4.42 0.65 -5.30
C LYS A 62 -5.82 0.44 -5.88
N VAL A 63 -6.49 -0.65 -5.55
CA VAL A 63 -7.88 -0.90 -5.98
C VAL A 63 -8.81 0.21 -5.48
N ILE A 64 -8.73 0.55 -4.19
CA ILE A 64 -9.53 1.64 -3.60
C ILE A 64 -9.21 2.98 -4.28
N SER A 65 -7.93 3.29 -4.48
CA SER A 65 -7.51 4.52 -5.17
C SER A 65 -8.06 4.61 -6.59
N ASN A 66 -8.09 3.49 -7.33
CA ASN A 66 -8.67 3.44 -8.67
C ASN A 66 -10.19 3.66 -8.66
N ARG A 67 -10.91 3.15 -7.65
CA ARG A 67 -12.35 3.42 -7.47
C ARG A 67 -12.60 4.90 -7.15
N LEU A 68 -11.81 5.47 -6.24
CA LEU A 68 -11.91 6.88 -5.87
C LEU A 68 -11.61 7.81 -7.03
N LYS A 69 -10.64 7.46 -7.90
CA LYS A 69 -10.28 8.26 -9.07
C LYS A 69 -11.47 8.57 -10.00
N VAL A 70 -12.47 7.70 -10.04
CA VAL A 70 -13.68 7.89 -10.87
C VAL A 70 -14.62 8.95 -10.26
N VAL A 71 -14.70 9.02 -8.93
CA VAL A 71 -15.63 9.90 -8.19
C VAL A 71 -14.99 11.24 -7.84
N LEU A 72 -13.66 11.28 -7.72
CA LEU A 72 -12.93 12.47 -7.30
C LEU A 72 -13.16 13.72 -8.19
N PRO A 73 -13.29 13.63 -9.53
CA PRO A 73 -13.57 14.80 -10.37
C PRO A 73 -14.89 15.48 -10.02
N ASP A 74 -15.94 14.71 -9.69
CA ASP A 74 -17.26 15.25 -9.37
C ASP A 74 -17.29 15.98 -8.02
N ILE A 75 -16.39 15.62 -7.09
CA ILE A 75 -16.31 16.21 -5.74
C ILE A 75 -15.43 17.46 -5.71
N ILE A 76 -14.35 17.50 -6.51
CA ILE A 76 -13.38 18.62 -6.51
C ILE A 76 -13.85 19.79 -7.39
N LEU A 77 -14.79 19.56 -8.31
CA LEU A 77 -15.35 20.60 -9.19
C LEU A 77 -16.52 21.38 -8.58
N GLU A 78 -16.80 21.17 -7.28
CA GLU A 78 -17.64 22.04 -6.46
C GLU A 78 -16.82 23.19 -5.85
#